data_AF-A0A7L5ALR4-F1
#
_entry.id   AF-A0A7L5ALR4-F1
#
_cell.length_a   1.000
_cell.length_b   1.000
_cell.length_c   1.000
_cell.angle_alpha   90.00
_cell.angle_beta   90.00
_cell.angle_gamma   90.00
#
_symmetry.space_group_name_H-M   'P 1'
#
loop_
_entity.id
_entity.type
_entity.pdbx_description
1 polymer ?
#
loop_
_entity_poly.entity_id
_entity_poly.type
_entity_poly.pdbx_seq_one_letter_code
_entity_poly.pdbx_strand_id
1 'polypeptide(L)'
;MVSARDAARDALPIMIGYITLGLAAGLLLVAQGLAWWWAPVWSLVIYSGTMQMLLVPLAGTGQPLAAIAASTLFVSGRHVFYGLGFPLNRVRDRPLTRLYAIHAITDEVYALLASRDRAAMSGRYIVVVEALSHSAWITGTTAGALAGTGLASLIGERVELLGFVLTSLFVILAIENWKAHPDLAVLLSGFVAGGVGLLVGGSAALLSALGTLAAALITLYAWRVHANRAPASRGGS
;
A
#
# COMPACT_ATOMS: atom_id res chain seq x y z
N MET A 1 -19.65 -14.58 21.58
CA MET A 1 -19.77 -14.04 20.21
C MET A 1 -19.08 -12.68 20.23
N VAL A 2 -18.11 -12.44 19.34
CA VAL A 2 -17.35 -11.18 19.32
C VAL A 2 -18.26 -10.03 18.87
N SER A 3 -18.34 -8.96 19.67
CA SER A 3 -19.24 -7.82 19.43
C SER A 3 -18.66 -6.87 18.37
N ALA A 4 -19.50 -6.05 17.73
CA ALA A 4 -19.06 -4.99 16.82
C ALA A 4 -18.11 -3.98 17.52
N ARG A 5 -18.25 -3.83 18.85
CA ARG A 5 -17.35 -3.01 19.67
C ARG A 5 -15.94 -3.60 19.76
N ASP A 6 -15.82 -4.92 19.82
CA ASP A 6 -14.52 -5.61 19.86
C ASP A 6 -13.83 -5.50 18.49
N ALA A 7 -14.60 -5.64 17.41
CA ALA A 7 -14.12 -5.40 16.03
C ALA A 7 -13.55 -3.99 15.85
N ALA A 8 -14.25 -2.96 16.35
CA ALA A 8 -13.78 -1.58 16.26
C ALA A 8 -12.50 -1.33 17.06
N ARG A 9 -12.38 -1.93 18.25
CA ARG A 9 -11.18 -1.81 19.09
C ARG A 9 -9.98 -2.49 18.43
N ASP A 10 -10.19 -3.66 17.84
CA ASP A 10 -9.15 -4.42 17.14
C ASP A 10 -8.71 -3.75 15.83
N ALA A 11 -9.65 -3.14 15.10
CA ALA A 11 -9.37 -2.44 13.86
C ALA A 11 -8.73 -1.05 14.06
N LEU A 12 -8.76 -0.50 15.28
CA LEU A 12 -8.32 0.87 15.55
C LEU A 12 -6.87 1.16 15.08
N PRO A 13 -5.87 0.30 15.32
CA PRO A 13 -4.51 0.54 14.83
C PRO A 13 -4.44 0.58 13.29
N ILE A 14 -5.21 -0.29 12.62
CA ILE A 14 -5.32 -0.34 11.15
C ILE A 14 -5.95 0.95 10.64
N MET A 15 -7.05 1.39 11.25
CA MET A 15 -7.75 2.62 10.89
C MET A 15 -6.85 3.85 11.01
N ILE A 16 -6.04 3.95 12.08
CA ILE A 16 -5.08 5.05 12.25
C ILE A 16 -4.06 5.04 11.12
N GLY A 17 -3.46 3.88 10.83
CA GLY A 17 -2.52 3.72 9.71
C GLY A 17 -3.15 4.11 8.36
N TYR A 18 -4.40 3.70 8.12
CA TYR A 18 -5.11 3.99 6.87
C TYR A 18 -5.51 5.44 6.73
N ILE A 19 -5.85 6.12 7.81
CA ILE A 19 -6.10 7.56 7.77
C ILE A 19 -4.79 8.29 7.43
N THR A 20 -3.68 7.95 8.09
CA THR A 20 -2.38 8.59 7.84
C THR A 20 -1.89 8.36 6.41
N LEU A 21 -1.90 7.10 5.95
CA LEU A 21 -1.51 6.75 4.58
C LEU A 21 -2.50 7.29 3.55
N GLY A 22 -3.79 7.31 3.88
CA GLY A 22 -4.83 7.90 3.04
C GLY A 22 -4.61 9.40 2.86
N LEU A 23 -4.30 10.14 3.93
CA LEU A 23 -3.98 11.57 3.86
C LEU A 23 -2.83 11.84 2.88
N ALA A 24 -1.76 11.05 2.97
CA ALA A 24 -0.64 11.11 2.03
C ALA A 24 -1.09 10.85 0.58
N ALA A 25 -1.86 9.78 0.34
CA ALA A 25 -2.36 9.43 -0.99
C ALA A 25 -3.32 10.49 -1.59
N GLY A 26 -4.16 11.11 -0.76
CA GLY A 26 -5.05 12.20 -1.17
C GLY A 26 -4.28 13.47 -1.54
N LEU A 27 -3.29 13.84 -0.72
CA LEU A 27 -2.41 14.98 -0.99
C LEU A 27 -1.63 14.76 -2.29
N LEU A 28 -1.11 13.54 -2.47
CA LEU A 28 -0.42 13.10 -3.67
C LEU A 28 -1.30 13.25 -4.93
N LEU A 29 -2.58 12.91 -4.82
CA LEU A 29 -3.55 12.99 -5.92
C LEU A 29 -3.69 14.43 -6.42
N VAL A 30 -3.92 15.37 -5.50
CA VAL A 30 -4.00 16.79 -5.86
C VAL A 30 -2.66 17.32 -6.31
N ALA A 31 -1.55 16.82 -5.74
CA ALA A 31 -0.20 17.19 -6.18
C ALA A 31 0.12 16.78 -7.63
N GLN A 32 -0.62 15.83 -8.19
CA GLN A 32 -0.55 15.47 -9.61
C GLN A 32 -1.53 16.26 -10.50
N GLY A 33 -2.23 17.26 -9.93
CA GLY A 33 -3.22 18.04 -10.65
C GLY A 33 -4.56 17.32 -10.89
N LEU A 34 -4.78 16.17 -10.23
CA LEU A 34 -6.04 15.45 -10.33
C LEU A 34 -7.08 16.07 -9.39
N ALA A 35 -8.35 16.06 -9.82
CA ALA A 35 -9.44 16.59 -9.03
C ALA A 35 -9.68 15.77 -7.75
N TRP A 36 -9.92 16.44 -6.62
CA TRP A 36 -10.03 15.81 -5.30
C TRP A 36 -11.05 14.66 -5.22
N TRP A 37 -12.14 14.73 -6.00
CA TRP A 37 -13.21 13.73 -5.99
C TRP A 37 -12.75 12.37 -6.55
N TRP A 38 -11.62 12.31 -7.26
CA TRP A 38 -11.02 11.04 -7.66
C TRP A 38 -10.52 10.23 -6.45
N ALA A 39 -10.16 10.89 -5.34
CA ALA A 39 -9.68 10.21 -4.14
C ALA A 39 -10.72 9.22 -3.57
N PRO A 40 -11.97 9.62 -3.24
CA PRO A 40 -12.99 8.67 -2.78
C PRO A 40 -13.41 7.67 -3.86
N VAL A 41 -13.47 8.07 -5.14
CA VAL A 41 -13.85 7.17 -6.24
C VAL A 41 -12.85 6.02 -6.38
N TRP A 42 -11.55 6.32 -6.42
CA TRP A 42 -10.51 5.29 -6.50
C TRP A 42 -10.44 4.44 -5.25
N SER A 43 -10.65 5.03 -4.06
CA SER A 43 -10.71 4.29 -2.81
C SER A 43 -11.82 3.24 -2.79
N LEU A 44 -12.97 3.51 -3.44
CA LEU A 44 -14.07 2.56 -3.57
C LEU A 44 -13.78 1.46 -4.61
N VAL A 45 -13.20 1.82 -5.75
CA VAL A 45 -13.04 0.94 -6.92
C VAL A 45 -11.76 0.11 -6.88
N ILE A 46 -10.65 0.71 -6.47
CA ILE A 46 -9.29 0.16 -6.52
C ILE A 46 -8.75 0.11 -5.09
N TYR A 47 -9.52 -0.50 -4.18
CA TYR A 47 -9.21 -0.56 -2.75
C TYR A 47 -7.91 -1.34 -2.50
N SER A 48 -6.78 -0.66 -2.67
CA SER A 48 -5.43 -1.18 -2.60
C SER A 48 -4.51 -0.01 -2.31
N GLY A 49 -4.22 0.23 -1.03
CA GLY A 49 -3.61 1.49 -0.58
C GLY A 49 -2.27 1.80 -1.27
N THR A 50 -1.44 0.78 -1.48
CA THR A 50 -0.14 0.91 -2.15
C THR A 50 -0.28 1.10 -3.66
N MET A 51 -1.26 0.45 -4.29
CA MET A 51 -1.53 0.66 -5.72
C MET A 51 -2.09 2.06 -5.96
N GLN A 52 -2.93 2.59 -5.08
CA GLN A 52 -3.49 3.93 -5.23
C GLN A 52 -2.40 5.01 -5.18
N MET A 53 -1.40 4.86 -4.29
CA MET A 53 -0.22 5.75 -4.28
C MET A 53 0.63 5.65 -5.55
N LEU A 54 0.68 4.49 -6.21
CA LEU A 54 1.38 4.30 -7.49
C LEU A 54 0.57 4.77 -8.70
N LEU A 55 -0.76 4.60 -8.65
CA LEU A 55 -1.68 4.97 -9.72
C LEU A 55 -1.72 6.47 -9.93
N VAL A 56 -1.68 7.25 -8.84
CA VAL A 56 -1.72 8.72 -8.90
C VAL A 56 -0.66 9.31 -9.85
N PRO A 57 0.66 9.08 -9.66
CA PRO A 57 1.67 9.62 -10.58
C PRO A 57 1.58 9.02 -11.99
N LEU A 58 1.18 7.75 -12.12
CA LEU A 58 0.99 7.09 -13.42
C LEU A 58 -0.13 7.74 -14.24
N ALA A 59 -1.27 8.01 -13.59
CA ALA A 59 -2.42 8.66 -14.21
C ALA A 59 -2.13 10.14 -14.48
N GLY A 60 -1.49 10.84 -13.55
CA GLY A 60 -1.11 12.25 -13.70
C GLY A 60 -0.12 12.50 -14.85
N THR A 61 0.79 11.56 -15.11
CA THR A 61 1.76 11.64 -16.22
C THR A 61 1.22 11.08 -17.55
N GLY A 62 -0.03 10.60 -17.60
CA GLY A 62 -0.64 10.08 -18.82
C GLY A 62 -0.02 8.79 -19.34
N GLN A 63 0.50 7.93 -18.44
CA GLN A 63 1.13 6.68 -18.85
C GLN A 63 0.15 5.73 -19.58
N PRO A 64 0.62 4.93 -20.55
CA PRO A 64 -0.24 3.99 -21.28
C PRO A 64 -0.91 3.01 -20.32
N LEU A 65 -2.18 2.67 -20.60
CA LEU A 65 -2.95 1.70 -19.81
C LEU A 65 -2.23 0.36 -19.62
N ALA A 66 -1.45 -0.07 -20.62
CA ALA A 66 -0.65 -1.30 -20.52
C ALA A 66 0.43 -1.21 -19.43
N ALA A 67 1.11 -0.06 -19.30
CA ALA A 67 2.12 0.15 -18.26
C ALA A 67 1.48 0.24 -16.86
N ILE A 68 0.32 0.88 -16.76
CA ILE A 68 -0.48 0.93 -15.54
C ILE A 68 -0.88 -0.49 -15.13
N ALA A 69 -1.49 -1.25 -16.05
CA ALA A 69 -1.95 -2.62 -15.78
C ALA A 69 -0.80 -3.56 -15.38
N ALA A 70 0.35 -3.47 -16.06
CA ALA A 70 1.54 -4.24 -15.71
C ALA A 70 2.07 -3.88 -14.31
N SER A 71 2.12 -2.58 -13.98
CA SER A 71 2.56 -2.10 -12.67
C SER A 71 1.60 -2.53 -11.57
N THR A 72 0.29 -2.48 -11.84
CA THR A 72 -0.75 -3.01 -10.95
C THR A 72 -0.57 -4.50 -10.71
N LEU A 73 -0.38 -5.29 -11.77
CA LEU A 73 -0.20 -6.73 -11.63
C LEU A 73 1.04 -7.05 -10.78
N PHE A 74 2.12 -6.30 -10.97
CA PHE A 74 3.37 -6.49 -10.23
C PHE A 74 3.22 -6.16 -8.74
N VAL A 75 2.64 -4.99 -8.40
CA VAL A 75 2.51 -4.52 -7.02
C VAL A 75 1.38 -5.21 -6.26
N SER A 76 0.28 -5.49 -6.94
CA SER A 76 -0.89 -6.18 -6.37
C SER A 76 -0.75 -7.70 -6.41
N GLY A 77 0.28 -8.25 -7.05
CA GLY A 77 0.50 -9.70 -7.17
C GLY A 77 0.49 -10.45 -5.82
N ARG A 78 0.84 -9.77 -4.72
CA ARG A 78 0.70 -10.32 -3.35
C ARG A 78 -0.73 -10.73 -2.97
N HIS A 79 -1.75 -10.09 -3.55
CA HIS A 79 -3.15 -10.42 -3.26
C HIS A 79 -3.56 -11.78 -3.84
N VAL A 80 -2.82 -12.31 -4.82
CA VAL A 80 -3.06 -13.67 -5.36
C VAL A 80 -2.87 -14.72 -4.27
N PHE A 81 -1.93 -14.50 -3.33
CA PHE A 81 -1.70 -15.42 -2.21
C PHE A 81 -2.82 -15.40 -1.18
N TYR A 82 -3.56 -14.30 -1.04
CA TYR A 82 -4.73 -14.25 -0.16
C TYR A 82 -5.84 -15.20 -0.63
N GLY A 83 -6.03 -15.34 -1.94
CA GLY A 83 -6.98 -16.30 -2.51
C GLY A 83 -6.70 -17.77 -2.13
N LEU A 84 -5.45 -18.11 -1.85
CA LEU A 84 -5.03 -19.47 -1.47
C LEU A 84 -5.17 -19.76 0.04
N GLY A 85 -5.14 -18.72 0.88
CA GLY A 85 -5.12 -18.85 2.34
C GLY A 85 -6.37 -18.36 3.08
N PHE A 86 -7.27 -17.63 2.39
CA PHE A 86 -8.44 -17.03 3.05
C PHE A 86 -9.52 -18.09 3.36
N PRO A 87 -10.05 -18.16 4.58
CA PRO A 87 -11.09 -19.11 4.96
C PRO A 87 -12.46 -18.73 4.35
N LEU A 88 -12.56 -18.82 3.03
CA LEU A 88 -13.77 -18.57 2.22
C LEU A 88 -14.94 -19.50 2.61
N ASN A 89 -14.65 -20.61 3.28
CA ASN A 89 -15.62 -21.64 3.67
C ASN A 89 -16.60 -21.20 4.78
N ARG A 90 -16.42 -20.04 5.42
CA ARG A 90 -17.28 -19.54 6.51
C ARG A 90 -18.15 -18.34 6.15
N VAL A 91 -17.90 -17.64 5.05
CA VAL A 91 -18.83 -16.63 4.49
C VAL A 91 -19.83 -17.36 3.57
N ARG A 92 -20.62 -18.26 4.17
CA ARG A 92 -21.32 -19.32 3.43
C ARG A 92 -22.66 -18.90 2.85
N ASP A 93 -23.25 -17.80 3.32
CA ASP A 93 -24.67 -17.56 3.09
C ASP A 93 -25.02 -16.32 2.23
N ARG A 94 -24.04 -15.50 1.81
CA ARG A 94 -24.30 -14.32 0.94
C ARG A 94 -23.18 -14.04 -0.08
N PRO A 95 -23.43 -14.22 -1.40
CA PRO A 95 -22.41 -14.05 -2.44
C PRO A 95 -21.86 -12.62 -2.52
N LEU A 96 -22.69 -11.60 -2.28
CA LEU A 96 -22.26 -10.20 -2.27
C LEU A 96 -21.33 -9.87 -1.10
N THR A 97 -21.62 -10.42 0.08
CA THR A 97 -20.75 -10.26 1.27
C THR A 97 -19.41 -10.95 1.06
N ARG A 98 -19.40 -12.10 0.38
CA ARG A 98 -18.17 -12.80 0.02
C ARG A 98 -17.34 -12.01 -1.00
N LEU A 99 -17.98 -11.41 -2.01
CA LEU A 99 -17.29 -10.57 -2.99
C LEU A 99 -16.71 -9.32 -2.34
N TYR A 100 -17.46 -8.66 -1.46
CA TYR A 100 -16.97 -7.52 -0.68
C TYR A 100 -15.80 -7.91 0.22
N ALA A 101 -15.87 -9.05 0.92
CA ALA A 101 -14.78 -9.51 1.78
C ALA A 101 -13.50 -9.82 0.99
N ILE A 102 -13.62 -10.34 -0.24
CA ILE A 102 -12.46 -10.54 -1.14
C ILE A 102 -11.91 -9.19 -1.62
N HIS A 103 -12.78 -8.23 -1.92
CA HIS A 103 -12.38 -6.89 -2.38
C HIS A 103 -11.74 -6.05 -1.27
N ALA A 104 -12.28 -6.14 -0.06
CA ALA A 104 -11.87 -5.36 1.11
C ALA A 104 -10.71 -6.00 1.89
N ILE A 105 -10.15 -7.11 1.39
CA ILE A 105 -9.03 -7.76 2.05
C ILE A 105 -7.73 -7.01 1.74
N THR A 106 -7.04 -6.67 2.81
CA THR A 106 -5.71 -6.04 2.76
C THR A 106 -4.75 -6.82 3.64
N ASP A 107 -3.45 -6.57 3.50
CA ASP A 107 -2.40 -7.23 4.27
C ASP A 107 -2.64 -7.08 5.79
N GLU A 108 -3.04 -5.88 6.24
CA GLU A 108 -3.27 -5.58 7.65
C GLU A 108 -4.55 -6.23 8.18
N VAL A 109 -5.64 -6.17 7.40
CA VAL A 109 -6.89 -6.86 7.74
C VAL A 109 -6.65 -8.37 7.77
N TYR A 110 -5.94 -8.92 6.78
CA TYR A 110 -5.59 -10.33 6.74
C TYR A 110 -4.74 -10.73 7.96
N ALA A 111 -3.71 -9.97 8.31
CA ALA A 111 -2.86 -10.25 9.48
C ALA A 111 -3.66 -10.25 10.78
N LEU A 112 -4.57 -9.28 10.96
CA LEU A 112 -5.46 -9.22 12.12
C LEU A 112 -6.37 -10.45 12.17
N LEU A 113 -7.04 -10.78 11.07
CA LEU A 113 -7.95 -11.92 10.99
C LEU A 113 -7.22 -13.26 11.15
N ALA A 114 -5.98 -13.38 10.66
CA ALA A 114 -5.16 -14.59 10.78
C ALA A 114 -4.61 -14.82 12.19
N SER A 115 -4.40 -13.74 12.96
CA SER A 115 -3.91 -13.81 14.35
C SER A 115 -4.97 -14.24 15.38
N ARG A 116 -6.26 -14.24 14.97
CA ARG A 116 -7.40 -14.59 15.82
C ARG A 116 -7.79 -16.06 15.65
N ASP A 117 -8.31 -16.65 16.72
CA ASP A 117 -8.84 -18.02 16.67
C ASP A 117 -10.05 -18.10 15.72
N ARG A 118 -9.94 -18.94 14.70
CA ARG A 118 -10.95 -19.18 13.65
C ARG A 118 -12.28 -19.71 14.21
N ALA A 119 -12.29 -20.30 15.41
CA ALA A 119 -13.51 -20.78 16.05
C ALA A 119 -14.31 -19.66 16.75
N ALA A 120 -13.67 -18.54 17.09
CA ALA A 120 -14.29 -17.42 17.81
C ALA A 120 -14.86 -16.32 16.88
N MET A 121 -14.49 -16.32 15.60
CA MET A 121 -14.84 -15.25 14.65
C MET A 121 -16.18 -15.50 13.95
N SER A 122 -17.09 -14.53 14.04
CA SER A 122 -18.33 -14.52 13.26
C SER A 122 -18.12 -13.80 11.92
N GLY A 123 -18.91 -14.13 10.89
CA GLY A 123 -18.90 -13.39 9.62
C GLY A 123 -19.20 -11.90 9.79
N ARG A 124 -20.02 -11.53 10.79
CA ARG A 124 -20.30 -10.13 11.15
C ARG A 124 -19.06 -9.40 11.65
N TYR A 125 -18.20 -10.06 12.41
CA TYR A 125 -16.94 -9.46 12.89
C TYR A 125 -16.02 -9.08 11.72
N ILE A 126 -15.83 -10.02 10.77
CA ILE A 126 -14.99 -9.83 9.58
C ILE A 126 -15.48 -8.61 8.78
N VAL A 127 -16.77 -8.57 8.44
CA VAL A 127 -17.35 -7.48 7.65
C VAL A 127 -17.26 -6.13 8.37
N VAL A 128 -17.40 -6.10 9.69
CA VAL A 128 -17.26 -4.84 10.45
C VAL A 128 -15.81 -4.33 10.43
N VAL A 129 -14.82 -5.22 10.60
CA VAL A 129 -13.39 -4.83 10.49
C VAL A 129 -13.08 -4.29 9.11
N GLU A 130 -13.51 -5.00 8.06
CA GLU A 130 -13.33 -4.59 6.66
C GLU A 130 -14.01 -3.23 6.39
N ALA A 131 -15.27 -3.06 6.79
CA ALA A 131 -16.02 -1.83 6.57
C ALA A 131 -15.41 -0.63 7.31
N LEU A 132 -14.95 -0.81 8.55
CA LEU A 132 -14.28 0.23 9.32
C LEU A 132 -12.95 0.63 8.69
N SER A 133 -12.16 -0.35 8.26
CA SER A 133 -10.88 -0.12 7.60
C SER A 133 -11.07 0.59 6.26
N HIS A 134 -12.03 0.14 5.44
CA HIS A 134 -12.36 0.77 4.17
C HIS A 134 -12.86 2.21 4.37
N SER A 135 -13.73 2.44 5.36
CA SER A 135 -14.20 3.79 5.69
C SER A 135 -13.05 4.69 6.11
N ALA A 136 -12.15 4.21 6.98
CA ALA A 136 -10.97 4.96 7.42
C ALA A 136 -10.07 5.38 6.24
N TRP A 137 -9.86 4.48 5.27
CA TRP A 137 -9.11 4.79 4.06
C TRP A 137 -9.79 5.85 3.18
N ILE A 138 -11.09 5.72 2.93
CA ILE A 138 -11.86 6.71 2.16
C ILE A 138 -11.80 8.08 2.86
N THR A 139 -11.98 8.11 4.18
CA THR A 139 -11.91 9.36 4.95
C THR A 139 -10.52 9.97 4.88
N GLY A 140 -9.46 9.19 5.07
CA GLY A 140 -8.07 9.66 4.97
C GLY A 140 -7.75 10.24 3.59
N THR A 141 -8.02 9.47 2.53
CA THR A 141 -7.79 9.90 1.13
C THR A 141 -8.58 11.15 0.75
N THR A 142 -9.85 11.23 1.15
CA THR A 142 -10.67 12.41 0.87
C THR A 142 -10.20 13.63 1.66
N ALA A 143 -9.89 13.46 2.96
CA ALA A 143 -9.35 14.55 3.77
C ALA A 143 -8.01 15.06 3.24
N GLY A 144 -7.13 14.17 2.79
CA GLY A 144 -5.84 14.54 2.21
C GLY A 144 -6.00 15.31 0.91
N ALA A 145 -6.92 14.89 0.04
CA ALA A 145 -7.22 15.58 -1.20
C ALA A 145 -7.86 16.95 -0.98
N LEU A 146 -8.80 17.07 -0.03
CA LEU A 146 -9.38 18.35 0.34
C LEU A 146 -8.33 19.30 0.95
N ALA A 147 -7.46 18.79 1.83
CA ALA A 147 -6.36 19.57 2.38
C ALA A 147 -5.40 20.04 1.29
N GLY A 148 -5.05 19.18 0.33
CA GLY A 148 -4.23 19.53 -0.83
C GLY A 148 -4.89 20.58 -1.72
N THR A 149 -6.20 20.49 -1.93
CA THR A 149 -6.97 21.47 -2.72
C THR A 149 -7.00 22.83 -2.02
N GLY A 150 -7.24 22.83 -0.70
CA GLY A 150 -7.16 24.04 0.12
C GLY A 150 -5.78 24.68 0.03
N LEU A 151 -4.72 23.88 0.14
CA LEU A 151 -3.34 24.35 0.02
C LEU A 151 -3.04 24.94 -1.36
N ALA A 152 -3.48 24.29 -2.44
CA ALA A 152 -3.33 24.78 -3.80
C ALA A 152 -4.06 26.12 -4.01
N SER A 153 -5.27 26.26 -3.44
CA SER A 153 -6.05 27.50 -3.54
C SER A 153 -5.42 28.68 -2.78
N LEU A 154 -4.72 28.41 -1.67
CA LEU A 154 -4.08 29.44 -0.83
C LEU A 154 -2.73 29.92 -1.40
N ILE A 155 -1.96 29.02 -2.02
CA ILE A 155 -0.58 29.31 -2.45
C ILE A 155 -0.52 29.59 -3.97
N GLY A 156 -1.64 29.40 -4.67
CA GLY A 156 -1.75 29.45 -6.13
C GLY A 156 -1.21 28.16 -6.76
N GLU A 157 -1.79 27.75 -7.89
CA GLU A 157 -1.41 26.57 -8.68
C GLU A 157 -0.03 26.74 -9.35
N ARG A 158 1.00 27.17 -8.61
CA ARG A 158 2.38 27.10 -9.09
C ARG A 158 2.75 25.63 -9.15
N VAL A 159 2.75 25.10 -10.36
CA VAL A 159 3.11 23.71 -10.70
C VAL A 159 4.42 23.26 -10.03
N GLU A 160 5.36 24.17 -9.79
CA GLU A 160 6.61 23.90 -9.04
C GLU A 160 6.38 23.44 -7.59
N LEU A 161 5.40 24.02 -6.88
CA LEU A 161 5.10 23.67 -5.49
C LEU A 161 4.45 22.29 -5.39
N LEU A 162 3.60 21.92 -6.35
CA LEU A 162 2.98 20.60 -6.40
C LEU A 162 4.02 19.49 -6.65
N GLY A 163 4.98 19.73 -7.55
CA GLY A 163 6.13 18.83 -7.75
C GLY A 163 7.01 18.68 -6.49
N PHE A 164 7.18 19.77 -5.73
CA PHE A 164 7.86 19.71 -4.44
C PHE A 164 7.08 18.91 -3.39
N VAL A 165 5.75 19.07 -3.31
CA VAL A 165 4.88 18.31 -2.37
C VAL A 165 4.98 16.81 -2.65
N LEU A 166 4.86 16.43 -3.93
CA LEU A 166 5.03 15.06 -4.40
C LEU A 166 6.37 14.47 -3.92
N THR A 167 7.47 15.17 -4.21
CA THR A 167 8.83 14.71 -3.87
C THR A 167 9.01 14.63 -2.36
N SER A 168 8.57 15.65 -1.63
CA SER A 168 8.66 15.72 -0.18
C SER A 168 7.88 14.59 0.50
N LEU A 169 6.71 14.24 -0.04
CA LEU A 169 5.92 13.12 0.49
C LEU A 169 6.70 11.81 0.42
N PHE A 170 7.27 11.47 -0.73
CA PHE A 170 8.06 10.25 -0.87
C PHE A 170 9.33 10.28 -0.03
N VAL A 171 10.00 11.42 0.09
CA VAL A 171 11.17 11.59 0.97
C VAL A 171 10.80 11.38 2.43
N ILE A 172 9.70 11.97 2.92
CA ILE A 172 9.23 11.78 4.28
C ILE A 172 8.88 10.31 4.52
N LEU A 173 8.16 9.65 3.61
CA LEU A 173 7.86 8.22 3.71
C LEU A 173 9.13 7.36 3.77
N ALA A 174 10.14 7.70 2.97
CA ALA A 174 11.43 7.00 3.00
C ALA A 174 12.16 7.20 4.35
N ILE A 175 12.16 8.42 4.89
CA ILE A 175 12.75 8.75 6.20
C ILE A 175 12.02 8.01 7.32
N GLU A 176 10.68 8.06 7.35
CA GLU A 176 9.89 7.38 8.38
C GLU A 176 10.07 5.86 8.30
N ASN A 177 10.14 5.28 7.09
CA ASN A 177 10.47 3.87 6.91
C ASN A 177 11.86 3.53 7.44
N TRP A 178 12.88 4.37 7.18
CA TRP A 178 14.23 4.19 7.70
C TRP A 178 14.27 4.26 9.24
N LYS A 179 13.56 5.20 9.85
CA LYS A 179 13.48 5.33 11.31
C LYS A 179 12.84 4.09 11.95
N ALA A 180 11.80 3.55 11.33
CA ALA A 180 11.11 2.36 11.83
C ALA A 180 11.94 1.08 11.61
N HIS A 181 12.61 0.96 10.46
CA HIS A 181 13.34 -0.23 10.05
C HIS A 181 14.67 0.16 9.36
N PRO A 182 15.72 0.51 10.13
CA PRO A 182 16.98 0.98 9.55
C PRO A 182 17.71 -0.17 8.85
N ASP A 183 17.75 -0.13 7.51
CA ASP A 183 18.37 -1.16 6.69
C ASP A 183 19.07 -0.55 5.46
N LEU A 184 20.39 -0.40 5.55
CA LEU A 184 21.20 0.22 4.50
C LEU A 184 21.14 -0.55 3.18
N ALA A 185 21.03 -1.87 3.23
CA ALA A 185 20.98 -2.68 2.02
C ALA A 185 19.66 -2.46 1.26
N VAL A 186 18.55 -2.32 1.98
CA VAL A 186 17.24 -1.99 1.38
C VAL A 186 17.26 -0.59 0.80
N LEU A 187 17.85 0.39 1.51
CA LEU A 187 17.97 1.76 1.02
C LEU A 187 18.80 1.83 -0.27
N LEU A 188 19.97 1.16 -0.31
CA LEU A 188 20.82 1.08 -1.50
C LEU A 188 20.10 0.37 -2.66
N SER A 189 19.33 -0.68 -2.38
CA SER A 189 18.51 -1.35 -3.40
C SER A 189 17.50 -0.40 -4.03
N GLY A 190 16.89 0.48 -3.23
CA GLY A 190 16.01 1.54 -3.71
C GLY A 190 16.73 2.53 -4.62
N PHE A 191 17.92 3.00 -4.23
CA PHE A 191 18.73 3.90 -5.07
C PHE A 191 19.15 3.25 -6.39
N VAL A 192 19.58 2.00 -6.37
CA VAL A 192 19.95 1.25 -7.58
C VAL A 192 18.73 1.08 -8.50
N ALA A 193 17.59 0.68 -7.94
CA ALA A 193 16.34 0.56 -8.71
C ALA A 193 15.91 1.89 -9.35
N GLY A 194 15.96 2.98 -8.59
CA GLY A 194 15.68 4.33 -9.10
C GLY A 194 16.65 4.75 -10.21
N GLY A 195 17.95 4.50 -10.02
CA GLY A 195 18.99 4.78 -11.01
C GLY A 195 18.77 4.00 -12.31
N VAL A 196 18.46 2.71 -12.23
CA VAL A 196 18.12 1.89 -13.40
C VAL A 196 16.88 2.43 -14.11
N GLY A 197 15.83 2.78 -13.36
CA GLY A 197 14.62 3.38 -13.93
C GLY A 197 14.90 4.68 -14.70
N LEU A 198 15.75 5.55 -14.15
CA LEU A 198 16.17 6.80 -14.81
C LEU A 198 17.00 6.55 -16.07
N LEU A 199 17.88 5.55 -16.06
CA LEU A 199 18.69 5.18 -17.22
C LEU A 199 17.85 4.59 -18.36
N VAL A 200 16.83 3.80 -18.02
CA VAL A 200 15.90 3.22 -19.02
C VAL A 200 14.97 4.28 -19.60
N GLY A 201 14.38 5.12 -18.74
CA GLY A 201 13.49 6.21 -19.15
C GLY A 201 12.15 5.75 -19.75
N GLY A 202 11.33 6.74 -20.13
CA GLY A 202 10.06 6.52 -20.84
C GLY A 202 9.02 5.69 -20.07
N SER A 203 8.23 4.90 -20.79
CA SER A 203 7.16 4.06 -20.25
C SER A 203 7.68 2.81 -19.51
N ALA A 204 8.93 2.41 -19.77
CA ALA A 204 9.56 1.24 -19.13
C ALA A 204 10.31 1.60 -17.83
N ALA A 205 10.53 2.88 -17.53
CA ALA A 205 11.25 3.35 -16.34
C ALA A 205 10.69 2.75 -15.04
N LEU A 206 9.36 2.77 -14.86
CA LEU A 206 8.76 2.27 -13.63
C LEU A 206 8.87 0.75 -13.52
N LEU A 207 8.56 0.00 -14.59
CA LEU A 207 8.62 -1.45 -14.57
C LEU A 207 10.05 -1.97 -14.38
N SER A 208 11.03 -1.30 -14.99
CA SER A 208 12.45 -1.63 -14.80
C SER A 208 12.92 -1.33 -13.38
N ALA A 209 12.51 -0.20 -12.79
CA ALA A 209 12.79 0.10 -11.38
C ALA A 209 12.17 -0.95 -10.44
N LEU A 210 10.89 -1.28 -10.62
CA LEU A 210 10.19 -2.29 -9.81
C LEU A 210 10.82 -3.68 -9.96
N GLY A 211 11.15 -4.08 -11.18
CA GLY A 211 11.81 -5.36 -11.45
C GLY A 211 13.21 -5.45 -10.82
N THR A 212 13.99 -4.37 -10.93
CA THR A 212 15.32 -4.27 -10.29
C THR A 212 15.21 -4.32 -8.77
N LEU A 213 14.26 -3.59 -8.19
CA LEU A 213 14.02 -3.60 -6.75
C LEU A 213 13.63 -5.00 -6.27
N ALA A 214 12.72 -5.67 -6.96
CA ALA A 214 12.31 -7.03 -6.60
C ALA A 214 13.49 -8.01 -6.69
N ALA A 215 14.28 -7.96 -7.76
CA ALA A 215 15.46 -8.83 -7.91
C ALA A 215 16.50 -8.57 -6.81
N ALA A 216 16.76 -7.30 -6.48
CA ALA A 216 17.66 -6.92 -5.39
C ALA A 216 17.17 -7.44 -4.03
N LEU A 217 15.88 -7.27 -3.72
CA LEU A 217 15.29 -7.74 -2.47
C LEU A 217 15.26 -9.27 -2.36
N ILE A 218 14.97 -9.99 -3.46
CA ILE A 218 15.04 -11.46 -3.50
C ILE A 218 16.48 -11.93 -3.24
N THR A 219 17.46 -11.27 -3.87
CA THR A 219 18.88 -11.59 -3.69
C THR A 219 19.33 -11.32 -2.25
N LEU A 220 18.95 -10.18 -1.68
CA LEU A 220 19.23 -9.84 -0.28
C LEU A 220 18.58 -10.83 0.68
N TYR A 221 17.33 -11.22 0.43
CA TYR A 221 16.64 -12.21 1.24
C TYR A 221 17.36 -13.56 1.18
N ALA A 222 17.66 -14.06 -0.03
CA ALA A 222 18.40 -15.30 -0.21
C ALA A 222 19.76 -15.26 0.50
N TRP A 223 20.51 -14.17 0.35
CA TRP A 223 21.80 -13.99 1.00
C TRP A 223 21.70 -14.01 2.54
N ARG A 224 20.74 -13.28 3.12
CA ARG A 224 20.51 -13.26 4.58
C ARG A 224 20.10 -14.63 5.12
N VAL A 225 19.25 -15.35 4.41
CA VAL A 225 18.84 -16.71 4.80
C VAL A 225 20.02 -17.67 4.75
N HIS A 226 20.88 -17.59 3.73
CA HIS A 226 22.07 -18.43 3.63
C HIS A 226 23.11 -18.07 4.72
N ALA A 227 23.34 -16.78 4.97
CA ALA A 227 24.27 -16.32 6.01
C ALA A 227 23.82 -16.78 7.41
N ASN A 228 22.52 -16.73 7.71
CA ASN A 228 21.97 -17.19 8.98
C ASN A 228 21.93 -18.72 9.14
N ARG A 229 22.13 -19.48 8.06
CA ARG A 229 22.20 -20.96 8.06
C ARG A 229 23.64 -21.49 8.14
N ALA A 230 24.66 -20.64 8.03
CA ALA A 230 26.04 -21.06 8.17
C ALA A 230 26.32 -21.52 9.62
N PRO A 231 26.69 -22.79 9.86
CA PRO A 231 26.99 -23.25 11.22
C PRO A 231 28.24 -22.55 11.73
N ALA A 232 28.18 -22.08 12.98
CA ALA A 232 29.33 -21.61 13.75
C ALA A 232 30.37 -22.73 13.87
N SER A 233 31.22 -22.85 12.87
CA SER A 233 32.36 -23.77 12.87
C SER A 233 33.60 -22.96 12.53
N ARG A 234 34.22 -22.44 13.60
CA ARG A 234 35.67 -22.20 13.77
C ARG A 234 35.88 -21.40 15.06
N GLY A 235 35.80 -22.12 16.17
CA GLY A 235 36.43 -21.77 17.43
C GLY A 235 37.19 -22.99 17.90
N GLY A 236 38.26 -23.33 17.19
CA GLY A 236 39.22 -24.33 17.60
C GLY A 236 40.48 -23.64 18.08
N SER A 237 40.85 -23.92 19.33
CA SER A 237 42.21 -24.25 19.79
C SER A 237 42.19 -24.28 21.32
#